data_AF-A0A1L5KUN1-F1
#
_entry.id   AF-A0A1L5KUN1-F1
#
_cell.length_a   1.000
_cell.length_b   1.000
_cell.length_c   1.000
_cell.angle_alpha   90.00
_cell.angle_beta   90.00
_cell.angle_gamma   90.00
#
_symmetry.space_group_name_H-M   'P 1'
#
loop_
_entity.id
_entity.type
_entity.pdbx_description
1 polymer ?
#
loop_
_entity_poly.entity_id
_entity_poly.type
_entity_poly.pdbx_seq_one_letter_code
_entity_poly.pdbx_strand_id
1 'polypeptide(L)' 'MSAAAPVNRILPLSTVDGPGCRAAVFLQGCNLACAYCHNPETQNLCTGCGACVPACPAGALSLESDRVRWAAERCAGW' A
#
# COMPACT_ATOMS: atom_id res chain seq x y z
N MET A 1 12.00 9.00 20.44
CA MET A 1 11.12 7.91 19.97
C MET A 1 11.05 8.02 18.46
N SER A 2 11.42 6.96 17.73
CA SER A 2 11.28 6.95 16.26
C SER A 2 9.89 6.43 15.92
N ALA A 3 9.12 7.17 15.13
CA ALA A 3 7.85 6.73 14.58
C ALA A 3 8.09 6.15 13.17
N ALA A 4 7.65 4.92 12.94
CA ALA A 4 7.71 4.27 11.63
C ALA A 4 6.29 4.08 11.10
N ALA A 5 6.08 4.38 9.81
CA ALA A 5 4.82 4.18 9.11
C ALA A 5 5.06 3.33 7.85
N PRO A 6 4.23 2.32 7.56
CA PRO A 6 4.34 1.57 6.32
C PRO A 6 4.02 2.46 5.11
N VAL A 7 4.81 2.35 4.05
CA VAL A 7 4.55 3.01 2.77
C VAL A 7 3.66 2.10 1.93
N ASN A 8 2.48 2.58 1.56
CA ASN A 8 1.54 1.89 0.68
C ASN A 8 1.92 2.06 -0.80
N ARG A 9 2.28 3.29 -1.21
CA ARG A 9 2.62 3.61 -2.61
C ARG A 9 3.56 4.81 -2.67
N ILE A 10 4.44 4.81 -3.67
CA ILE A 10 5.21 5.99 -4.07
C ILE A 10 4.84 6.29 -5.51
N LEU A 11 4.33 7.49 -5.77
CA LEU A 11 4.18 8.04 -7.12
C LEU A 11 5.40 8.93 -7.39
N PRO A 12 6.32 8.56 -8.29
CA PRO A 12 7.52 9.36 -8.54
C PRO A 12 7.21 10.74 -9.13
N LEU A 13 6.08 10.85 -9.84
CA LEU A 13 5.68 12.02 -10.60
C LEU A 13 4.18 12.29 -10.38
N SER A 14 3.85 13.39 -9.70
CA SER A 14 2.49 13.85 -9.46
C SER A 14 2.40 15.36 -9.69
N THR A 15 1.38 15.76 -10.45
CA THR A 15 0.98 17.17 -10.64
C THR A 15 -0.24 17.54 -9.80
N VAL A 16 -0.77 16.59 -9.03
CA VAL A 16 -1.87 16.77 -8.08
C VAL A 16 -1.32 16.91 -6.66
N ASP A 17 -2.15 17.37 -5.72
CA ASP A 17 -1.82 17.53 -4.30
C ASP A 17 -0.74 18.60 -4.00
N GLY A 18 -0.76 19.71 -4.76
CA GLY A 18 0.07 20.93 -4.56
C GLY A 18 0.67 21.53 -5.87
N PRO A 19 1.58 22.50 -5.79
CA PRO A 19 2.17 23.16 -6.97
C PRO A 19 3.30 22.34 -7.63
N GLY A 20 3.38 22.38 -8.96
CA GLY A 20 4.46 21.77 -9.74
C GLY A 20 4.42 20.25 -9.79
N CYS A 21 5.56 19.66 -10.12
CA CYS A 21 5.71 18.21 -10.25
C CYS A 21 6.53 17.65 -9.09
N ARG A 22 5.95 16.71 -8.32
CA ARG A 22 6.56 16.15 -7.10
C ARG A 22 6.38 14.64 -7.00
N ALA A 23 7.24 13.99 -6.22
CA ALA A 23 6.96 12.65 -5.74
C ALA A 23 5.90 12.71 -4.62
N ALA A 24 4.93 11.81 -4.65
CA ALA A 24 3.94 11.64 -3.59
C ALA A 24 4.14 10.29 -2.90
N VAL A 25 4.25 10.30 -1.56
CA VAL A 25 4.39 9.10 -0.74
C VAL A 25 3.09 8.89 0.03
N PHE A 26 2.46 7.75 -0.19
CA PHE A 26 1.24 7.34 0.49
C PHE A 26 1.61 6.38 1.63
N LEU A 27 1.23 6.76 2.84
CA LEU A 27 1.42 5.93 4.04
C LEU A 27 0.17 5.08 4.28
N GLN A 28 0.35 3.97 4.99
CA GLN A 28 -0.73 3.07 5.42
C GLN A 28 -1.03 3.26 6.91
N GLY A 29 -2.29 3.11 7.30
CA GLY A 29 -2.74 3.25 8.69
C GLY A 29 -3.29 4.64 9.04
N CYS A 30 -3.89 5.35 8.08
CA CYS A 30 -4.54 6.64 8.36
C CYS A 30 -5.72 6.43 9.33
N ASN A 31 -5.72 7.15 10.46
CA ASN A 31 -6.77 7.07 11.48
C ASN A 31 -7.90 8.11 11.28
N LEU A 32 -7.90 8.84 10.17
CA LEU A 32 -8.93 9.83 9.87
C LEU A 32 -10.14 9.15 9.23
N ALA A 33 -11.33 9.40 9.79
CA ALA A 33 -12.62 8.95 9.25
C ALA A 33 -13.24 10.01 8.32
N CYS A 34 -12.48 10.46 7.31
CA CYS A 34 -12.94 11.48 6.37
C CYS A 34 -14.22 11.03 5.65
N ALA A 35 -15.23 11.90 5.56
CA ALA A 35 -16.47 11.63 4.83
C ALA A 35 -16.24 11.28 3.35
N TYR A 36 -15.14 11.76 2.78
CA TYR A 36 -14.70 11.45 1.42
C TYR A 36 -13.22 11.03 1.44
N CYS A 37 -12.97 9.77 1.78
CA CYS A 37 -11.62 9.21 1.74
C CYS A 37 -11.26 8.82 0.31
N HIS A 38 -10.14 9.33 -0.21
CA HIS A 38 -9.65 9.01 -1.55
C HIS A 38 -8.97 7.63 -1.63
N ASN A 39 -8.52 7.11 -0.48
CA ASN A 39 -7.78 5.85 -0.36
C ASN A 39 -8.25 5.03 0.86
N PRO A 40 -9.55 4.67 0.96
CA PRO A 40 -10.10 3.97 2.12
C PRO A 40 -9.43 2.61 2.36
N GLU A 41 -8.91 1.97 1.32
CA GLU A 41 -8.15 0.73 1.40
C GLU A 41 -6.86 0.83 2.23
N THR A 42 -6.33 2.04 2.41
CA THR A 42 -5.07 2.28 3.13
C THR A 42 -5.25 2.49 4.64
N GLN A 43 -6.49 2.60 5.14
CA GLN A 43 -6.76 2.82 6.56
C GLN A 43 -6.37 1.61 7.42
N ASN A 44 -6.55 0.41 6.88
CA ASN A 44 -6.25 -0.82 7.60
C ASN A 44 -4.90 -1.39 7.19
N LEU A 45 -4.20 -2.00 8.15
CA LEU A 45 -3.06 -2.87 7.86
C LEU A 45 -3.56 -4.21 7.30
N CYS A 46 -2.65 -4.99 6.72
CA CYS A 46 -2.96 -6.36 6.27
C CYS A 46 -3.60 -7.15 7.42
N THR A 47 -4.83 -7.65 7.20
CA THR A 47 -5.60 -8.45 8.16
C THR A 47 -5.55 -9.95 7.88
N GLY A 48 -4.71 -10.40 6.94
CA GLY A 48 -4.59 -11.82 6.62
C GLY A 48 -5.71 -12.40 5.77
N CYS A 49 -6.58 -11.57 5.16
CA CYS A 49 -7.75 -12.07 4.42
C CYS A 49 -7.41 -12.89 3.16
N GLY A 50 -6.16 -12.86 2.68
CA GLY A 50 -5.69 -13.64 1.54
C GLY A 50 -6.21 -13.21 0.17
N ALA A 51 -7.14 -12.24 0.07
CA ALA A 51 -7.79 -11.86 -1.19
C ALA A 51 -6.81 -11.40 -2.29
N CYS A 52 -5.68 -10.80 -1.91
CA CYS A 52 -4.66 -10.36 -2.86
C CYS A 52 -3.80 -11.49 -3.43
N VAL A 53 -3.73 -12.66 -2.76
CA VAL A 53 -2.89 -13.78 -3.20
C VAL A 53 -3.29 -14.30 -4.58
N PRO A 54 -4.57 -14.69 -4.84
CA PRO A 54 -4.97 -15.13 -6.17
C PRO A 54 -5.01 -14.00 -7.21
N ALA A 55 -5.10 -12.74 -6.77
CA ALA A 55 -5.14 -11.59 -7.65
C ALA A 55 -3.75 -11.17 -8.18
N CYS A 56 -2.67 -11.63 -7.54
CA CYS A 56 -1.32 -11.22 -7.91
C CYS A 56 -0.89 -11.89 -9.24
N PRO A 57 -0.75 -11.13 -10.35
CA PRO A 57 -0.44 -11.72 -11.65
C PRO A 57 0.97 -12.32 -11.69
N ALA A 58 1.88 -11.81 -10.86
CA ALA A 58 3.26 -12.26 -10.81
C ALA A 58 3.47 -13.47 -9.87
N GLY A 59 2.43 -13.92 -9.14
CA GLY A 59 2.58 -14.98 -8.13
C GLY A 59 3.56 -14.61 -6.99
N ALA A 60 3.72 -13.30 -6.73
CA ALA A 60 4.68 -12.80 -5.75
C ALA A 60 4.17 -12.84 -4.30
N LEU A 61 2.90 -13.17 -4.09
CA LEU A 61 2.24 -13.18 -2.78
C LEU A 61 1.90 -14.61 -2.34
N SER A 62 2.12 -14.92 -1.06
CA SER A 62 1.67 -16.15 -0.39
C SER A 62 1.00 -15.82 0.94
N LEU A 63 0.05 -16.65 1.39
CA LEU A 63 -0.55 -16.52 2.73
C LEU A 63 0.16 -17.47 3.70
N GLU A 64 0.74 -16.91 4.77
CA GLU A 64 1.49 -17.64 5.79
C GLU A 64 1.08 -17.11 7.18
N SER A 65 0.50 -17.97 8.03
CA SER A 65 0.12 -17.63 9.41
C SER A 65 -0.65 -16.30 9.55
N ASP A 66 -1.73 -16.15 8.78
CA ASP A 66 -2.58 -14.94 8.75
C ASP A 66 -1.86 -13.65 8.33
N ARG A 67 -0.73 -13.75 7.63
CA ARG A 67 -0.10 -12.64 6.92
C ARG A 67 0.21 -12.99 5.48
N VAL A 68 0.11 -11.99 4.63
CA VAL A 68 0.58 -12.10 3.26
C VAL A 68 2.09 -11.86 3.25
N ARG A 69 2.85 -12.86 2.82
CA ARG A 69 4.29 -12.74 2.54
C ARG A 69 4.47 -12.23 1.11
N TRP A 70 5.39 -11.28 0.95
CA TRP A 70 5.82 -10.76 -0.34
C TRP A 70 7.20 -11.32 -0.72
N ALA A 71 7.30 -11.92 -1.91
CA ALA A 71 8.53 -12.37 -2.54
C ALA A 71 8.97 -11.31 -3.56
N ALA A 72 9.87 -10.40 -3.15
CA ALA A 72 10.31 -9.26 -3.94
C ALA A 72 10.93 -9.69 -5.29
N GLU A 73 11.64 -10.81 -5.31
CA GLU A 73 12.29 -11.40 -6.48
C GLU A 73 11.32 -11.85 -7.58
N ARG A 74 10.05 -12.04 -7.25
CA ARG A 74 8.98 -12.38 -8.22
C ARG A 74 8.13 -11.18 -8.60
N CYS A 75 8.32 -10.03 -7.95
CA CYS A 75 7.52 -8.85 -8.19
C CYS A 75 7.84 -8.24 -9.56
N ALA A 76 6.82 -8.07 -10.40
CA ALA A 76 6.98 -7.49 -11.74
C ALA A 76 6.82 -5.96 -11.78
N GLY A 77 6.57 -5.30 -10.65
CA GLY A 77 6.52 -3.84 -10.55
C GLY A 77 5.33 -3.16 -11.26
N TRP A 78 4.20 -3.87 -11.37
CA TRP A 78 2.96 -3.31 -11.90
C TRP A 78 2.42 -2.16 -11.03
#